data_AF-A0AAV6WM98-F1
#
_entry.id   AF-A0AAV6WM98-F1
#
_cell.length_a   1.000
_cell.length_b   1.000
_cell.length_c   1.000
_cell.angle_alpha   90.00
_cell.angle_beta   90.00
_cell.angle_gamma   90.00
#
_symmetry.space_group_name_H-M   'P 1'
#
loop_
_entity.id
_entity.type
_entity.pdbx_description
1 polymer ?
#
loop_
_entity_poly.entity_id
_entity_poly.type
_entity_poly.pdbx_seq_one_letter_code
_entity_poly.pdbx_strand_id
1 'polypeptide(L)'
;MSRANAEESFRKEKLTKLRFYVQDMVGGESPTVWKVAQSNLTDILPSAFGLVSVLDNLVTSGPKLDSGEMGRIQGIIGLSDFHEKALVMLVNLVFTQGRYNGSTLSILGRNSLDAELREVPIVGGTGAFRMARGYAITSTYAVDEAHTHGVIQYDVTLKLGSLYYITMEKFSTIMLILVSFLACTPMSRAIAEEGLGKEKLTRLRFYVQDMVGDESPTVWKVAQSNITGILPSAFGLVSVLDNLVTSGPEMESVEVGRIQGIIGLSDFHEKALVMLVNLVFTKGEYNGSTLSILGRNSLDADVREAPIVGGTGNGTWLCYYEHSCSR
;
A
#
# COMPACT_ATOMS: atom_id res chain seq x y z
N MET A 1 10.44 -50.13 -7.56
CA MET A 1 9.28 -49.37 -8.08
C MET A 1 8.50 -48.84 -6.88
N SER A 2 9.12 -47.93 -6.11
CA SER A 2 9.03 -46.45 -6.19
C SER A 2 7.68 -45.98 -5.64
N ARG A 3 7.53 -45.73 -4.33
CA ARG A 3 8.18 -44.66 -3.52
C ARG A 3 8.20 -43.29 -4.22
N ALA A 4 7.27 -43.06 -5.16
CA ALA A 4 7.16 -41.85 -5.98
C ALA A 4 5.73 -41.25 -6.00
N ASN A 5 4.88 -41.57 -5.02
CA ASN A 5 3.52 -40.98 -4.91
C ASN A 5 3.28 -40.27 -3.57
N ALA A 6 4.35 -39.87 -2.87
CA ALA A 6 4.28 -39.08 -1.65
C ALA A 6 5.06 -37.77 -1.77
N GLU A 7 5.22 -37.26 -3.00
CA GLU A 7 5.75 -35.92 -3.27
C GLU A 7 4.58 -34.93 -3.33
N GLU A 8 4.57 -34.05 -2.34
CA GLU A 8 4.15 -32.65 -2.44
C GLU A 8 2.84 -32.34 -3.17
N SER A 9 1.73 -32.48 -2.44
CA SER A 9 0.65 -31.51 -2.53
C SER A 9 1.17 -30.16 -2.00
N PHE A 10 1.95 -29.41 -2.80
CA PHE A 10 2.04 -27.97 -2.60
C PHE A 10 0.60 -27.44 -2.60
N ARG A 11 0.16 -26.85 -1.47
CA ARG A 11 -1.06 -26.05 -1.46
C ARG A 11 -0.94 -25.05 -2.60
N LYS A 12 -1.70 -25.24 -3.68
CA LYS A 12 -1.71 -24.34 -4.83
C LYS A 12 -2.06 -22.96 -4.29
N GLU A 13 -1.07 -22.08 -4.17
CA GLU A 13 -1.27 -20.75 -3.60
C GLU A 13 -2.38 -20.06 -4.40
N LYS A 14 -3.49 -19.74 -3.74
CA LYS A 14 -4.65 -19.15 -4.42
C LYS A 14 -4.32 -17.68 -4.68
N LEU A 15 -3.94 -17.40 -5.93
CA LEU A 15 -3.71 -16.05 -6.40
C LEU A 15 -5.04 -15.33 -6.61
N THR A 16 -5.10 -14.06 -6.19
CA THR A 16 -6.21 -13.16 -6.55
C THR A 16 -5.81 -12.36 -7.77
N LYS A 17 -6.67 -12.34 -8.80
CA LYS A 17 -6.48 -11.55 -10.01
C LYS A 17 -7.55 -10.46 -10.10
N LEU A 18 -7.13 -9.25 -10.44
CA LEU A 18 -8.02 -8.10 -10.62
C LEU A 18 -7.70 -7.42 -11.94
N ARG A 19 -8.71 -6.89 -12.61
CA ARG A 19 -8.57 -5.98 -13.75
C ARG A 19 -9.43 -4.76 -13.51
N PHE A 20 -8.89 -3.59 -13.81
CA PHE A 20 -9.61 -2.31 -13.74
C PHE A 20 -8.94 -1.27 -14.64
N TYR A 21 -9.59 -0.13 -14.79
CA TYR A 21 -9.15 0.98 -15.62
C TYR A 21 -9.10 2.27 -14.80
N VAL A 22 -7.95 2.93 -14.80
CA VAL A 22 -7.74 4.25 -14.19
C VAL A 22 -8.07 5.32 -15.23
N GLN A 23 -8.88 6.29 -14.82
CA GLN A 23 -9.29 7.43 -15.62
C GLN A 23 -8.43 8.63 -15.20
N ASP A 24 -7.38 8.91 -15.98
CA ASP A 24 -6.34 9.90 -15.67
C ASP A 24 -6.62 11.21 -16.41
N MET A 25 -6.95 12.26 -15.67
CA MET A 25 -7.26 13.58 -16.21
C MET A 25 -6.17 14.56 -15.76
N VAL A 26 -5.17 14.81 -16.61
CA VAL A 26 -4.01 15.64 -16.25
C VAL A 26 -4.21 17.14 -16.55
N GLY A 27 -5.38 17.50 -17.09
CA GLY A 27 -5.77 18.86 -17.47
C GLY A 27 -7.28 18.95 -17.70
N GLY A 28 -7.72 19.99 -18.42
CA GLY A 28 -9.14 20.24 -18.72
C GLY A 28 -9.91 20.94 -17.60
N GLU A 29 -11.24 20.89 -17.65
CA GLU A 29 -12.13 21.56 -16.69
C GLU A 29 -12.20 20.86 -15.33
N SER A 30 -11.84 19.58 -15.25
CA SER A 30 -11.92 18.76 -14.04
C SER A 30 -10.71 17.84 -13.89
N PRO A 31 -9.50 18.40 -13.75
CA PRO A 31 -8.28 17.62 -13.62
C PRO A 31 -8.24 16.86 -12.28
N THR A 32 -7.70 15.66 -12.35
CA THR A 32 -7.56 14.72 -11.22
C THR A 32 -6.10 14.57 -10.76
N VAL A 33 -5.17 15.22 -11.48
CA VAL A 33 -3.74 15.25 -11.18
C VAL A 33 -3.27 16.70 -11.08
N TRP A 34 -2.63 17.04 -9.97
CA TRP A 34 -2.23 18.41 -9.66
C TRP A 34 -0.76 18.49 -9.29
N LYS A 35 -0.04 19.41 -9.92
CA LYS A 35 1.36 19.69 -9.63
C LYS A 35 1.48 20.32 -8.23
N VAL A 36 2.47 19.88 -7.47
CA VAL A 36 2.75 20.40 -6.11
C VAL A 36 4.17 20.92 -5.94
N ALA A 37 5.12 20.40 -6.74
CA ALA A 37 6.49 20.89 -6.81
C ALA A 37 7.11 20.61 -8.19
N GLN A 38 8.14 21.37 -8.54
CA GLN A 38 8.92 21.16 -9.76
C GLN A 38 10.37 21.60 -9.55
N SER A 39 11.29 21.08 -10.37
CA SER A 39 12.68 21.52 -10.40
C SER A 39 12.89 22.58 -11.49
N ASN A 40 14.02 23.28 -11.46
CA ASN A 40 14.44 24.16 -12.56
C ASN A 40 14.75 23.40 -13.87
N LEU A 41 14.84 22.07 -13.82
CA LEU A 41 15.07 21.21 -14.99
C LEU A 41 13.77 20.66 -15.59
N THR A 42 12.63 20.83 -14.91
CA THR A 42 11.35 20.22 -15.29
C THR A 42 10.90 20.63 -16.70
N ASP A 43 11.00 21.91 -17.05
CA ASP A 43 10.61 22.40 -18.38
C ASP A 43 11.76 22.33 -19.42
N ILE A 44 12.95 21.91 -18.99
CA ILE A 44 14.17 21.86 -19.83
C ILE A 44 14.39 20.43 -20.35
N LEU A 45 14.22 19.43 -19.50
CA LEU A 45 14.52 18.04 -19.83
C LEU A 45 13.29 17.35 -20.43
N PRO A 46 13.47 16.50 -21.46
CA PRO A 46 12.36 15.75 -22.06
C PRO A 46 11.67 14.80 -21.06
N SER A 47 12.39 14.36 -20.04
CA SER A 47 11.87 13.53 -18.95
C SER A 47 10.98 14.29 -17.96
N ALA A 48 10.96 15.62 -18.01
CA ALA A 48 10.35 16.50 -17.01
C ALA A 48 10.81 16.21 -15.57
N PHE A 49 12.10 15.88 -15.41
CA PHE A 49 12.73 15.57 -14.14
C PHE A 49 12.36 16.56 -13.02
N GLY A 50 12.08 16.03 -11.84
CA GLY A 50 11.79 16.79 -10.63
C GLY A 50 10.36 17.31 -10.54
N LEU A 51 9.49 17.03 -11.51
CA LEU A 51 8.05 17.27 -11.37
C LEU A 51 7.47 16.33 -10.29
N VAL A 52 6.71 16.89 -9.35
CA VAL A 52 5.96 16.13 -8.33
C VAL A 52 4.50 16.54 -8.40
N SER A 53 3.60 15.54 -8.41
CA SER A 53 2.16 15.74 -8.47
C SER A 53 1.43 14.88 -7.45
N VAL A 54 0.25 15.34 -7.05
CA VAL A 54 -0.71 14.59 -6.23
C VAL A 54 -1.91 14.26 -7.11
N LEU A 55 -2.44 13.04 -6.97
CA LEU A 55 -3.55 12.55 -7.78
C LEU A 55 -4.65 11.89 -6.95
N ASP A 56 -5.87 12.01 -7.44
CA ASP A 56 -7.06 11.26 -7.02
C ASP A 56 -7.88 10.92 -8.27
N ASN A 57 -7.57 9.80 -8.90
CA ASN A 57 -8.16 9.39 -10.17
C ASN A 57 -9.28 8.36 -9.93
N LEU A 58 -10.31 8.40 -10.79
CA LEU A 58 -11.38 7.41 -10.77
C LEU A 58 -10.89 6.05 -11.26
N VAL A 59 -11.33 4.98 -10.60
CA VAL A 59 -11.10 3.61 -11.04
C VAL A 59 -12.43 2.98 -11.44
N THR A 60 -12.45 2.39 -12.63
CA THR A 60 -13.64 1.89 -13.31
C THR A 60 -13.50 0.43 -13.72
N SER A 61 -14.62 -0.27 -13.87
CA SER A 61 -14.63 -1.70 -14.20
C SER A 61 -14.35 -2.01 -15.68
N GLY A 62 -14.59 -1.03 -16.55
CA GLY A 62 -14.27 -1.05 -17.98
C GLY A 62 -13.56 0.23 -18.43
N PRO A 63 -13.15 0.32 -19.70
CA PRO A 63 -12.37 1.46 -20.18
C PRO A 63 -13.17 2.77 -20.28
N LYS A 64 -14.50 2.69 -20.34
CA LYS A 64 -15.38 3.86 -20.41
C LYS A 64 -15.59 4.47 -19.02
N LEU A 65 -15.72 5.79 -18.97
CA LEU A 65 -15.96 6.54 -17.74
C LEU A 65 -17.23 6.11 -16.99
N ASP A 66 -18.27 5.68 -17.73
CA ASP A 66 -19.57 5.25 -17.22
C ASP A 66 -19.68 3.74 -16.93
N SER A 67 -18.59 2.98 -17.07
CA SER A 67 -18.57 1.52 -16.89
C SER A 67 -18.71 1.04 -15.43
N GLY A 68 -19.05 1.93 -14.50
CA GLY A 68 -19.21 1.65 -13.09
C GLY A 68 -17.92 1.87 -12.30
N GLU A 69 -18.03 2.68 -11.25
CA GLU A 69 -16.95 2.94 -10.31
C GLU A 69 -16.61 1.68 -9.51
N MET A 70 -15.32 1.44 -9.33
CA MET A 70 -14.77 0.44 -8.42
C MET A 70 -14.07 1.08 -7.22
N GLY A 71 -13.54 2.29 -7.39
CA GLY A 71 -12.61 2.88 -6.46
C GLY A 71 -11.93 4.14 -6.95
N ARG A 72 -10.86 4.48 -6.25
CA ARG A 72 -9.97 5.61 -6.53
C ARG A 72 -8.52 5.15 -6.51
N ILE A 73 -7.65 5.76 -7.30
CA ILE A 73 -6.21 5.65 -7.12
C ILE A 73 -5.69 7.00 -6.64
N GLN A 74 -5.06 7.00 -5.47
CA GLN A 74 -4.75 8.20 -4.70
C GLN A 74 -3.29 8.20 -4.26
N GLY A 75 -2.60 9.33 -4.44
CA GLY A 75 -1.27 9.51 -3.85
C GLY A 75 -0.37 10.51 -4.56
N ILE A 76 0.93 10.28 -4.45
CA ILE A 76 1.99 11.15 -4.92
C ILE A 76 2.76 10.44 -6.04
N ILE A 77 3.03 11.16 -7.12
CA ILE A 77 3.91 10.70 -8.19
C ILE A 77 4.98 11.75 -8.46
N GLY A 78 6.14 11.30 -8.96
CA GLY A 78 7.17 12.21 -9.43
C GLY A 78 7.93 11.66 -10.62
N LEU A 79 8.56 12.53 -11.41
CA LEU A 79 9.44 12.16 -12.51
C LEU A 79 10.89 12.22 -12.03
N SER A 80 11.51 11.07 -11.78
CA SER A 80 12.81 10.96 -11.12
C SER A 80 13.93 10.42 -12.02
N ASP A 81 13.70 10.40 -13.33
CA ASP A 81 14.65 9.94 -14.33
C ASP A 81 15.11 11.13 -15.20
N PHE A 82 16.41 11.22 -15.48
CA PHE A 82 16.98 12.33 -16.24
C PHE A 82 16.77 12.21 -17.75
N HIS A 83 16.43 11.02 -18.24
CA HIS A 83 16.41 10.70 -19.66
C HIS A 83 15.02 10.30 -20.15
N GLU A 84 14.30 9.50 -19.37
CA GLU A 84 13.00 8.95 -19.75
C GLU A 84 11.87 9.56 -18.91
N LYS A 85 10.64 9.62 -19.44
CA LYS A 85 9.47 9.93 -18.61
C LYS A 85 9.10 8.72 -17.75
N ALA A 86 9.77 8.57 -16.62
CA ALA A 86 9.52 7.50 -15.68
C ALA A 86 9.03 8.02 -14.33
N LEU A 87 7.83 7.60 -13.96
CA LEU A 87 7.24 7.94 -12.67
C LEU A 87 7.87 7.09 -11.57
N VAL A 88 8.18 7.70 -10.44
CA VAL A 88 8.16 7.04 -9.14
C VAL A 88 6.76 7.21 -8.55
N MET A 89 6.14 6.11 -8.15
CA MET A 89 4.76 6.08 -7.67
C MET A 89 4.72 5.77 -6.17
N LEU A 90 3.99 6.60 -5.42
CA LEU A 90 3.55 6.35 -4.05
C LEU A 90 2.02 6.49 -4.05
N VAL A 91 1.32 5.41 -4.38
CA VAL A 91 -0.14 5.47 -4.58
C VAL A 91 -0.85 4.31 -3.90
N ASN A 92 -2.14 4.50 -3.59
CA ASN A 92 -3.02 3.48 -3.09
C ASN A 92 -4.21 3.32 -4.04
N LEU A 93 -4.55 2.08 -4.38
CA LEU A 93 -5.87 1.74 -4.91
C LEU A 93 -6.83 1.59 -3.73
N VAL A 94 -7.87 2.39 -3.71
CA VAL A 94 -8.90 2.46 -2.67
C VAL A 94 -10.20 1.95 -3.26
N PHE A 95 -10.69 0.81 -2.78
CA PHE A 95 -11.96 0.27 -3.25
C PHE A 95 -13.10 0.98 -2.53
N THR A 96 -14.00 1.60 -3.28
CA THR A 96 -15.18 2.32 -2.77
C THR A 96 -16.49 1.56 -3.04
N GLN A 97 -16.42 0.52 -3.88
CA GLN A 97 -17.59 -0.24 -4.33
C GLN A 97 -17.36 -1.76 -4.29
N GLY A 98 -18.47 -2.51 -4.32
CA GLY A 98 -18.46 -3.97 -4.43
C GLY A 98 -17.86 -4.70 -3.22
N ARG A 99 -17.43 -5.95 -3.44
CA ARG A 99 -17.00 -6.88 -2.36
C ARG A 99 -15.73 -6.47 -1.62
N TYR A 100 -14.98 -5.51 -2.17
CA TYR A 100 -13.72 -5.04 -1.60
C TYR A 100 -13.83 -3.63 -1.01
N ASN A 101 -15.03 -3.04 -0.96
CA ASN A 101 -15.26 -1.71 -0.41
C ASN A 101 -14.57 -1.54 0.96
N GLY A 102 -13.85 -0.43 1.12
CA GLY A 102 -13.07 -0.07 2.30
C GLY A 102 -11.69 -0.72 2.38
N SER A 103 -11.35 -1.65 1.48
CA SER A 103 -10.01 -2.23 1.40
C SER A 103 -9.10 -1.39 0.51
N THR A 104 -7.78 -1.52 0.71
CA THR A 104 -6.80 -0.85 -0.15
C THR A 104 -5.69 -1.78 -0.60
N LEU A 105 -5.04 -1.43 -1.72
CA LEU A 105 -3.74 -1.94 -2.15
C LEU A 105 -2.76 -0.79 -2.26
N SER A 106 -1.52 -1.04 -1.86
CA SER A 106 -0.44 -0.05 -1.80
C SER A 106 0.60 -0.34 -2.88
N ILE A 107 0.90 0.66 -3.71
CA ILE A 107 1.82 0.58 -4.85
C ILE A 107 3.01 1.51 -4.59
N LEU A 108 4.21 0.94 -4.67
CA LEU A 108 5.47 1.68 -4.59
C LEU A 108 6.41 1.14 -5.67
N GLY A 109 6.77 1.97 -6.64
CA GLY A 109 7.72 1.57 -7.68
C GLY A 109 7.86 2.53 -8.85
N ARG A 110 8.69 2.12 -9.82
CA ARG A 110 8.95 2.85 -11.07
C ARG A 110 7.93 2.45 -12.13
N ASN A 111 7.44 3.42 -12.91
CA ASN A 111 6.51 3.22 -14.02
C ASN A 111 7.01 4.05 -15.23
N SER A 112 7.69 3.40 -16.18
CA SER A 112 8.26 4.07 -17.37
C SER A 112 7.22 4.25 -18.45
N LEU A 113 6.78 5.48 -18.70
CA LEU A 113 5.59 5.78 -19.51
C LEU A 113 5.75 5.43 -21.00
N ASP A 114 6.99 5.37 -21.49
CA ASP A 114 7.31 5.05 -22.89
C ASP A 114 7.24 3.53 -23.17
N ALA A 115 7.19 2.69 -22.13
CA ALA A 115 7.03 1.25 -22.28
C ALA A 115 5.56 0.85 -22.47
N GLU A 116 5.31 -0.09 -23.39
CA GLU A 116 3.97 -0.61 -23.71
C GLU A 116 3.34 -1.33 -22.50
N LEU A 117 4.11 -2.22 -21.87
CA LEU A 117 3.74 -2.95 -20.67
C LEU A 117 4.69 -2.59 -19.52
N ARG A 118 4.12 -2.24 -18.37
CA ARG A 118 4.86 -1.73 -17.23
C ARG A 118 4.49 -2.52 -15.99
N GLU A 119 5.46 -3.14 -15.34
CA GLU A 119 5.23 -3.85 -14.08
C GLU A 119 5.47 -2.91 -12.91
N VAL A 120 4.47 -2.77 -12.02
CA VAL A 120 4.58 -2.01 -10.78
C VAL A 120 4.33 -2.91 -9.56
N PRO A 121 5.16 -2.83 -8.51
CA PRO A 121 4.99 -3.67 -7.32
C PRO A 121 3.77 -3.29 -6.48
N ILE A 122 3.06 -4.31 -6.01
CA ILE A 122 2.09 -4.18 -4.90
C ILE A 122 2.79 -4.58 -3.61
N VAL A 123 3.03 -3.59 -2.75
CA VAL A 123 3.85 -3.74 -1.55
C VAL A 123 3.03 -3.98 -0.28
N GLY A 124 1.71 -3.85 -0.34
CA GLY A 124 0.85 -4.03 0.82
C GLY A 124 -0.64 -3.86 0.51
N GLY A 125 -1.48 -4.04 1.54
CA GLY A 125 -2.91 -3.80 1.48
C GLY A 125 -3.59 -3.90 2.84
N THR A 126 -4.83 -3.42 2.92
CA THR A 126 -5.67 -3.39 4.14
C THR A 126 -6.97 -4.16 3.92
N GLY A 127 -7.75 -4.36 5.00
CA GLY A 127 -9.07 -4.99 4.89
C GLY A 127 -9.00 -6.41 4.30
N ALA A 128 -9.64 -6.62 3.15
CA ALA A 128 -9.61 -7.90 2.42
C ALA A 128 -8.23 -8.25 1.85
N PHE A 129 -7.34 -7.27 1.70
CA PHE A 129 -5.99 -7.42 1.15
C PHE A 129 -4.89 -7.33 2.22
N ARG A 130 -5.24 -7.58 3.50
CA ARG A 130 -4.25 -7.59 4.58
C ARG A 130 -3.14 -8.60 4.26
N MET A 131 -1.89 -8.16 4.42
CA MET A 131 -0.69 -8.93 4.07
C MET A 131 -0.55 -9.26 2.57
N ALA A 132 -1.29 -8.60 1.68
CA ALA A 132 -1.13 -8.83 0.25
C ALA A 132 0.25 -8.37 -0.25
N ARG A 133 0.80 -9.13 -1.21
CA ARG A 133 1.98 -8.81 -2.02
C ARG A 133 1.73 -9.26 -3.44
N GLY A 134 2.37 -8.61 -4.41
CA GLY A 134 2.25 -9.00 -5.80
C GLY A 134 2.72 -7.91 -6.73
N TYR A 135 2.13 -7.88 -7.92
CA TYR A 135 2.47 -6.92 -8.96
C TYR A 135 1.23 -6.57 -9.78
N ALA A 136 1.31 -5.43 -10.47
CA ALA A 136 0.36 -5.06 -11.50
C ALA A 136 1.10 -4.84 -12.82
N ILE A 137 0.56 -5.39 -13.91
CA ILE A 137 0.95 -5.02 -15.26
C ILE A 137 0.01 -3.92 -15.71
N THR A 138 0.58 -2.79 -16.11
CA THR A 138 -0.18 -1.63 -16.58
C THR A 138 0.23 -1.21 -17.98
N SER A 139 -0.76 -0.76 -18.76
CA SER A 139 -0.60 -0.27 -20.12
C SER A 139 -1.55 0.88 -20.41
N THR A 140 -1.18 1.73 -21.36
CA THR A 140 -2.03 2.83 -21.81
C THR A 140 -3.05 2.29 -22.80
N TYR A 141 -4.33 2.28 -22.41
CA TYR A 141 -5.42 1.72 -23.22
C TYR A 141 -5.91 2.72 -24.28
N ALA A 142 -6.09 3.99 -23.89
CA ALA A 142 -6.50 5.06 -24.79
C ALA A 142 -5.98 6.41 -24.28
N VAL A 143 -5.79 7.35 -25.21
CA VAL A 143 -5.47 8.75 -24.92
C VAL A 143 -6.37 9.63 -25.77
N ASP A 144 -7.09 10.53 -25.11
CA ASP A 144 -7.80 11.65 -25.73
C ASP A 144 -7.05 12.94 -25.42
N GLU A 145 -6.22 13.36 -26.37
CA GLU A 145 -5.40 14.56 -26.24
C GLU A 145 -6.25 15.84 -26.15
N ALA A 146 -7.40 15.86 -26.82
CA ALA A 146 -8.27 17.04 -26.85
C ALA A 146 -8.85 17.36 -25.47
N HIS A 147 -9.16 16.31 -24.69
CA HIS A 147 -9.69 16.44 -23.33
C HIS A 147 -8.64 16.18 -22.24
N THR A 148 -7.39 15.94 -22.62
CA THR A 148 -6.29 15.65 -21.69
C THR A 148 -6.61 14.46 -20.78
N HIS A 149 -7.21 13.42 -21.37
CA HIS A 149 -7.74 12.25 -20.67
C HIS A 149 -7.05 10.98 -21.15
N GLY A 150 -6.41 10.26 -20.24
CA GLY A 150 -5.84 8.94 -20.45
C GLY A 150 -6.69 7.85 -19.78
N VAL A 151 -6.76 6.68 -20.42
CA VAL A 151 -7.29 5.45 -19.83
C VAL A 151 -6.16 4.46 -19.66
N ILE A 152 -5.90 4.05 -18.42
CA ILE A 152 -4.79 3.15 -18.09
C ILE A 152 -5.36 1.82 -17.58
N GLN A 153 -5.03 0.72 -18.25
CA GLN A 153 -5.42 -0.62 -17.80
C GLN A 153 -4.46 -1.11 -16.72
N TYR A 154 -4.98 -1.78 -15.70
CA TYR A 154 -4.21 -2.50 -14.69
C TYR A 154 -4.68 -3.95 -14.60
N ASP A 155 -3.72 -4.87 -14.69
CA ASP A 155 -3.89 -6.30 -14.45
C ASP A 155 -3.07 -6.70 -13.22
N VAL A 156 -3.74 -6.92 -12.09
CA VAL A 156 -3.10 -7.18 -10.79
C VAL A 156 -3.12 -8.66 -10.47
N THR A 157 -1.99 -9.19 -10.01
CA THR A 157 -1.88 -10.53 -9.42
C THR A 157 -1.35 -10.42 -7.99
N LEU A 158 -2.10 -10.99 -7.04
CA LEU A 158 -1.82 -10.90 -5.61
C LEU A 158 -1.68 -12.27 -4.98
N LYS A 159 -0.68 -12.39 -4.11
CA LYS A 159 -0.57 -13.39 -3.05
C LYS A 159 -1.10 -12.78 -1.76
N LEU A 160 -2.11 -13.43 -1.16
CA LEU A 160 -2.66 -13.03 0.15
C LEU A 160 -1.95 -13.80 1.26
N GLY A 161 -1.69 -13.15 2.40
CA GLY A 161 -1.07 -13.81 3.55
C GLY A 161 -1.91 -14.94 4.13
N SER A 162 -1.25 -15.99 4.62
CA SER A 162 -1.85 -17.26 5.08
C SER A 162 -2.86 -17.14 6.22
N LEU A 163 -2.92 -16.02 6.95
CA LEU A 163 -3.90 -15.82 8.03
C LEU A 163 -5.34 -15.64 7.56
N TYR A 164 -5.58 -15.16 6.32
CA TYR A 164 -6.95 -14.96 5.80
C TYR A 164 -7.61 -16.27 5.36
N TYR A 165 -6.84 -17.32 5.12
CA TYR A 165 -7.38 -18.61 4.67
C TYR A 165 -8.01 -19.43 5.81
N ILE A 166 -7.68 -19.12 7.07
CA ILE A 166 -8.18 -19.88 8.22
C ILE A 166 -9.63 -19.52 8.56
N THR A 167 -10.14 -18.34 8.20
CA THR A 167 -11.52 -17.93 8.53
C THR A 167 -12.56 -18.31 7.47
N MET A 168 -12.20 -18.41 6.19
CA MET A 168 -13.17 -18.71 5.13
C MET A 168 -13.47 -20.22 4.98
N GLU A 169 -12.48 -21.11 5.11
CA GLU A 169 -12.76 -22.56 5.09
C GLU A 169 -13.45 -23.00 6.38
N LYS A 170 -13.05 -22.47 7.55
CA LYS A 170 -13.59 -22.93 8.83
C LYS A 170 -15.09 -22.66 8.98
N PHE A 171 -15.65 -21.59 8.41
CA PHE A 171 -17.10 -21.38 8.46
C PHE A 171 -17.89 -22.32 7.53
N SER A 172 -17.29 -22.80 6.43
CA SER A 172 -17.93 -23.73 5.51
C SER A 172 -17.91 -25.18 6.04
N THR A 173 -16.80 -25.60 6.65
CA THR A 173 -16.64 -27.00 7.11
C THR A 173 -17.14 -27.25 8.53
N ILE A 174 -17.11 -26.26 9.44
CA ILE A 174 -17.54 -26.48 10.84
C ILE A 174 -19.06 -26.66 10.96
N MET A 175 -19.85 -26.11 10.03
CA MET A 175 -21.31 -26.32 10.01
C MET A 175 -21.70 -27.74 9.56
N LEU A 176 -20.80 -28.47 8.89
CA LEU A 176 -21.02 -29.86 8.43
C LEU A 176 -20.48 -30.93 9.39
N ILE A 177 -19.57 -30.58 10.31
CA ILE A 177 -18.89 -31.56 11.19
C ILE A 177 -19.59 -31.71 12.55
N LEU A 178 -20.56 -30.86 12.89
CA LEU A 178 -21.30 -30.96 14.16
C LEU A 178 -22.41 -32.04 14.20
N VAL A 179 -22.54 -32.87 13.15
CA VAL A 179 -23.56 -33.95 13.09
C VAL A 179 -22.96 -35.37 13.10
N SER A 180 -21.65 -35.55 13.12
CA SER A 180 -21.08 -36.91 13.19
C SER A 180 -19.78 -36.97 13.97
N PHE A 181 -19.77 -37.84 14.98
CA PHE A 181 -18.65 -38.38 15.76
C PHE A 181 -18.55 -37.95 17.24
N LEU A 182 -19.53 -38.46 18.00
CA LEU A 182 -19.28 -39.12 19.29
C LEU A 182 -18.67 -40.50 19.03
N ALA A 183 -17.37 -40.70 19.30
CA ALA A 183 -16.77 -41.99 19.73
C ALA A 183 -15.25 -41.86 19.99
N CYS A 184 -14.79 -42.40 21.14
CA CYS A 184 -13.48 -42.96 21.53
C CYS A 184 -12.29 -42.89 20.53
N THR A 185 -11.00 -42.72 20.88
CA THR A 185 -10.19 -42.82 22.13
C THR A 185 -8.78 -42.23 21.80
N PRO A 186 -7.87 -42.06 22.79
CA PRO A 186 -6.69 -41.19 22.66
C PRO A 186 -5.40 -41.88 22.20
N MET A 187 -4.39 -41.04 21.91
CA MET A 187 -2.94 -41.27 22.08
C MET A 187 -2.06 -41.34 20.80
N SER A 188 -1.13 -40.39 20.76
CA SER A 188 0.22 -40.40 20.15
C SER A 188 0.39 -40.33 18.63
N ARG A 189 0.87 -39.17 18.17
CA ARG A 189 2.29 -38.98 17.83
C ARG A 189 2.57 -37.51 17.51
N ALA A 190 3.36 -36.87 18.35
CA ALA A 190 4.10 -35.66 17.99
C ALA A 190 5.14 -36.07 16.95
N ILE A 191 4.94 -35.64 15.71
CA ILE A 191 5.99 -35.61 14.69
C ILE A 191 6.47 -34.16 14.69
N ALA A 192 7.73 -33.98 15.04
CA ALA A 192 8.43 -32.72 14.91
C ALA A 192 8.46 -32.33 13.43
N GLU A 193 7.70 -31.30 13.06
CA GLU A 193 7.86 -30.61 11.78
C GLU A 193 9.06 -29.67 11.89
N GLU A 194 10.23 -30.17 11.48
CA GLU A 194 11.30 -29.31 10.98
C GLU A 194 11.00 -29.01 9.50
N GLY A 195 10.36 -27.87 9.26
CA GLY A 195 10.05 -27.38 7.91
C GLY A 195 9.38 -26.02 8.00
N LEU A 196 10.01 -24.99 7.42
CA LEU A 196 9.58 -23.59 7.32
C LEU A 196 9.04 -23.00 8.66
N GLY A 197 9.91 -22.36 9.43
CA GLY A 197 9.56 -21.80 10.75
C GLY A 197 8.21 -21.07 10.74
N LYS A 198 7.30 -21.47 11.63
CA LYS A 198 5.97 -20.87 11.78
C LYS A 198 6.09 -19.34 11.76
N GLU A 199 5.32 -18.67 10.90
CA GLU A 199 5.22 -17.20 10.88
C GLU A 199 5.05 -16.68 12.31
N LYS A 200 6.05 -15.95 12.82
CA LYS A 200 5.99 -15.36 14.16
C LYS A 200 5.20 -14.06 14.08
N LEU A 201 3.96 -14.09 14.57
CA LEU A 201 3.16 -12.88 14.71
C LEU A 201 3.65 -12.07 15.92
N THR A 202 4.12 -10.85 15.68
CA THR A 202 4.47 -9.88 16.72
C THR A 202 3.37 -8.83 16.81
N ARG A 203 2.93 -8.51 18.05
CA ARG A 203 1.99 -7.41 18.32
C ARG A 203 2.72 -6.33 19.12
N LEU A 204 2.80 -5.14 18.54
CA LEU A 204 3.38 -3.96 19.18
C LEU A 204 2.26 -2.97 19.50
N ARG A 205 2.40 -2.25 20.61
CA ARG A 205 1.53 -1.13 20.98
C ARG A 205 2.42 0.04 21.36
N PHE A 206 2.15 1.18 20.74
CA PHE A 206 2.83 2.45 20.95
C PHE A 206 1.88 3.58 20.56
N TYR A 207 2.24 4.80 20.93
CA TYR A 207 1.46 6.02 20.71
C TYR A 207 2.31 7.03 19.94
N VAL A 208 1.77 7.56 18.86
CA VAL A 208 2.41 8.62 18.06
C VAL A 208 1.92 9.96 18.59
N GLN A 209 2.86 10.82 18.97
CA GLN A 209 2.59 12.16 19.50
C GLN A 209 2.66 13.18 18.37
N ASP A 210 1.51 13.45 17.73
CA ASP A 210 1.39 14.38 16.63
C ASP A 210 1.13 15.81 17.15
N MET A 211 2.10 16.70 16.94
CA MET A 211 2.02 18.11 17.37
C MET A 211 1.90 18.99 16.12
N VAL A 212 0.67 19.39 15.81
CA VAL A 212 0.32 20.28 14.70
C VAL A 212 0.10 21.70 15.21
N GLY A 213 0.90 22.66 14.74
CA GLY A 213 0.66 24.09 14.97
C GLY A 213 1.24 24.68 16.26
N ASP A 214 2.13 23.97 16.95
CA ASP A 214 2.88 24.48 18.10
C ASP A 214 4.09 25.35 17.66
N GLU A 215 4.78 26.03 18.59
CA GLU A 215 5.97 26.86 18.30
C GLU A 215 7.15 26.04 17.70
N SER A 216 7.10 24.70 17.81
CA SER A 216 8.03 23.76 17.17
C SER A 216 7.25 22.58 16.57
N PRO A 217 6.59 22.76 15.41
CA PRO A 217 5.75 21.71 14.83
C PRO A 217 6.63 20.52 14.42
N THR A 218 6.11 19.32 14.63
CA THR A 218 6.78 18.07 14.22
C THR A 218 6.41 17.66 12.79
N VAL A 219 5.51 18.42 12.16
CA VAL A 219 5.05 18.26 10.78
C VAL A 219 5.26 19.58 10.02
N TRP A 220 5.99 19.53 8.91
CA TRP A 220 6.35 20.68 8.09
C TRP A 220 5.81 20.54 6.67
N LYS A 221 5.09 21.56 6.21
CA LYS A 221 4.61 21.65 4.83
C LYS A 221 5.78 21.93 3.90
N VAL A 222 5.95 21.12 2.87
CA VAL A 222 7.09 21.24 1.92
C VAL A 222 6.66 21.50 0.48
N ALA A 223 5.41 21.16 0.13
CA ALA A 223 4.84 21.43 -1.19
C ALA A 223 3.30 21.50 -1.09
N GLN A 224 2.68 22.24 -2.00
CA GLN A 224 1.22 22.35 -2.06
C GLN A 224 0.75 22.62 -3.49
N SER A 225 -0.44 22.14 -3.83
CA SER A 225 -1.13 22.54 -5.07
C SER A 225 -1.77 23.92 -4.92
N ASN A 226 -2.08 24.58 -6.04
CA ASN A 226 -2.84 25.83 -6.04
C ASN A 226 -4.30 25.69 -5.57
N ILE A 227 -4.84 24.46 -5.50
CA ILE A 227 -6.20 24.18 -5.01
C ILE A 227 -6.27 23.74 -3.55
N THR A 228 -5.12 23.60 -2.88
CA THR A 228 -5.03 23.09 -1.49
C THR A 228 -5.91 23.87 -0.51
N GLY A 229 -6.01 25.19 -0.65
CA GLY A 229 -6.86 26.03 0.21
C GLY A 229 -8.32 26.11 -0.23
N ILE A 230 -8.69 25.53 -1.37
CA ILE A 230 -10.03 25.60 -1.95
C ILE A 230 -10.88 24.41 -1.46
N LEU A 231 -10.27 23.24 -1.34
CA LEU A 231 -10.97 22.01 -0.96
C LEU A 231 -10.89 21.76 0.56
N PRO A 232 -11.99 21.33 1.21
CA PRO A 232 -11.99 20.97 2.64
C PRO A 232 -11.00 19.85 3.01
N SER A 233 -10.69 18.96 2.06
CA SER A 233 -9.73 17.88 2.23
C SER A 233 -8.27 18.35 2.30
N ALA A 234 -8.00 19.63 1.99
CA ALA A 234 -6.65 20.15 1.80
C ALA A 234 -5.82 19.34 0.79
N PHE A 235 -6.49 18.85 -0.26
CA PHE A 235 -5.91 18.09 -1.35
C PHE A 235 -4.68 18.77 -1.97
N GLY A 236 -3.64 17.99 -2.23
CA GLY A 236 -2.40 18.46 -2.82
C GLY A 236 -1.40 19.04 -1.81
N LEU A 237 -1.69 19.02 -0.50
CA LEU A 237 -0.70 19.32 0.52
C LEU A 237 0.28 18.15 0.68
N VAL A 238 1.58 18.41 0.67
CA VAL A 238 2.64 17.44 0.99
C VAL A 238 3.48 17.98 2.15
N SER A 239 3.69 17.12 3.15
CA SER A 239 4.43 17.45 4.37
C SER A 239 5.47 16.39 4.71
N VAL A 240 6.51 16.79 5.43
CA VAL A 240 7.44 15.89 6.10
C VAL A 240 7.16 15.90 7.60
N LEU A 241 7.38 14.77 8.26
CA LEU A 241 7.16 14.66 9.69
C LEU A 241 8.30 13.95 10.40
N ASP A 242 8.45 14.27 11.68
CA ASP A 242 9.30 13.58 12.64
C ASP A 242 8.64 13.65 14.03
N ASN A 243 7.70 12.73 14.28
CA ASN A 243 6.93 12.71 15.52
C ASN A 243 7.54 11.75 16.56
N LEU A 244 7.41 12.11 17.83
CA LEU A 244 7.78 11.26 18.96
C LEU A 244 6.85 10.04 19.04
N VAL A 245 7.43 8.88 19.37
CA VAL A 245 6.67 7.66 19.64
C VAL A 245 6.94 7.18 21.05
N THR A 246 5.87 7.01 21.83
CA THR A 246 5.91 6.68 23.25
C THR A 246 5.20 5.37 23.56
N SER A 247 5.52 4.80 24.72
CA SER A 247 4.91 3.56 25.24
C SER A 247 3.49 3.76 25.80
N GLY A 248 3.16 4.98 26.22
CA GLY A 248 1.87 5.40 26.73
C GLY A 248 1.35 6.65 26.02
N PRO A 249 0.06 7.01 26.19
CA PRO A 249 -0.57 8.12 25.49
C PRO A 249 -0.07 9.50 25.95
N GLU A 250 0.41 9.63 27.18
CA GLU A 250 0.87 10.91 27.73
C GLU A 250 2.23 11.32 27.16
N MET A 251 2.48 12.63 27.03
CA MET A 251 3.73 13.18 26.49
C MET A 251 4.96 12.81 27.31
N GLU A 252 4.81 12.61 28.62
CA GLU A 252 5.88 12.21 29.54
C GLU A 252 6.13 10.70 29.55
N SER A 253 5.34 9.92 28.80
CA SER A 253 5.52 8.48 28.68
C SER A 253 6.90 8.13 28.11
N VAL A 254 7.40 6.94 28.45
CA VAL A 254 8.73 6.49 28.00
C VAL A 254 8.80 6.49 26.47
N GLU A 255 9.79 7.20 25.93
CA GLU A 255 10.13 7.19 24.51
C GLU A 255 10.49 5.78 24.05
N VAL A 256 9.88 5.38 22.94
CA VAL A 256 10.14 4.12 22.23
C VAL A 256 10.89 4.39 20.93
N GLY A 257 10.63 5.52 20.29
CA GLY A 257 11.14 5.81 18.96
C GLY A 257 10.65 7.10 18.35
N ARG A 258 10.76 7.16 17.03
CA ARG A 258 10.31 8.27 16.18
C ARG A 258 9.56 7.70 14.98
N ILE A 259 8.55 8.40 14.50
CA ILE A 259 7.95 8.13 13.19
C ILE A 259 8.33 9.28 12.26
N GLN A 260 8.87 8.94 11.08
CA GLN A 260 9.52 9.88 10.18
C GLN A 260 9.13 9.60 8.74
N GLY A 261 8.93 10.63 7.93
CA GLY A 261 8.74 10.43 6.49
C GLY A 261 7.91 11.51 5.81
N ILE A 262 7.27 11.13 4.71
CA ILE A 262 6.48 12.02 3.85
C ILE A 262 5.01 11.60 3.94
N ILE A 263 4.14 12.59 4.07
CA ILE A 263 2.70 12.44 3.98
C ILE A 263 2.12 13.42 2.96
N GLY A 264 1.03 13.03 2.31
CA GLY A 264 0.28 13.92 1.42
C GLY A 264 -1.22 13.74 1.56
N LEU A 265 -1.99 14.80 1.33
CA LEU A 265 -3.44 14.75 1.26
C LEU A 265 -3.87 14.56 -0.19
N SER A 266 -4.38 13.39 -0.52
CA SER A 266 -4.58 12.94 -1.91
C SER A 266 -6.01 12.46 -2.18
N ASP A 267 -6.98 12.93 -1.41
CA ASP A 267 -8.39 12.64 -1.62
C ASP A 267 -9.14 13.96 -1.80
N PHE A 268 -9.98 14.05 -2.83
CA PHE A 268 -10.73 15.29 -3.09
C PHE A 268 -11.86 15.55 -2.09
N HIS A 269 -12.33 14.51 -1.40
CA HIS A 269 -13.57 14.54 -0.63
C HIS A 269 -13.34 14.53 0.88
N GLU A 270 -12.38 13.75 1.35
CA GLU A 270 -12.08 13.63 2.78
C GLU A 270 -10.61 13.91 3.10
N LYS A 271 -10.31 14.16 4.37
CA LYS A 271 -8.91 14.28 4.81
C LYS A 271 -8.29 12.89 4.91
N ALA A 272 -7.76 12.39 3.82
CA ALA A 272 -7.04 11.12 3.77
C ALA A 272 -5.57 11.32 3.40
N LEU A 273 -4.69 10.86 4.29
CA LEU A 273 -3.25 10.86 4.08
C LEU A 273 -2.85 9.68 3.21
N VAL A 274 -1.98 9.91 2.24
CA VAL A 274 -1.03 8.93 1.72
C VAL A 274 0.25 9.07 2.52
N MET A 275 0.76 7.95 3.04
CA MET A 275 1.92 7.92 3.91
C MET A 275 3.03 7.07 3.30
N LEU A 276 4.25 7.58 3.34
CA LEU A 276 5.50 6.83 3.25
C LEU A 276 6.32 7.19 4.47
N VAL A 277 6.18 6.40 5.53
CA VAL A 277 6.78 6.69 6.84
C VAL A 277 7.49 5.48 7.40
N ASN A 278 8.55 5.73 8.15
CA ASN A 278 9.29 4.74 8.91
C ASN A 278 9.08 4.99 10.40
N LEU A 279 8.68 3.95 11.12
CA LEU A 279 8.84 3.89 12.57
C LEU A 279 10.26 3.45 12.87
N VAL A 280 11.02 4.28 13.57
CA VAL A 280 12.41 4.05 13.97
C VAL A 280 12.44 3.82 15.47
N PHE A 281 12.82 2.62 15.90
CA PHE A 281 12.97 2.31 17.32
C PHE A 281 14.31 2.81 17.83
N THR A 282 14.30 3.73 18.80
CA THR A 282 15.51 4.34 19.39
C THR A 282 15.80 3.83 20.80
N LYS A 283 14.84 3.11 21.39
CA LYS A 283 14.88 2.57 22.76
C LYS A 283 14.26 1.17 22.82
N GLY A 284 14.49 0.48 23.94
CA GLY A 284 13.89 -0.84 24.21
C GLY A 284 14.47 -1.99 23.41
N GLU A 285 13.76 -3.12 23.38
CA GLU A 285 14.18 -4.38 22.74
C GLU A 285 14.45 -4.24 21.24
N TYR A 286 13.71 -3.35 20.57
CA TYR A 286 13.79 -3.16 19.12
C TYR A 286 14.76 -2.06 18.70
N ASN A 287 15.52 -1.48 19.62
CA ASN A 287 16.43 -0.36 19.34
C ASN A 287 17.35 -0.63 18.12
N GLY A 288 17.38 0.31 17.18
CA GLY A 288 18.10 0.23 15.92
C GLY A 288 17.34 -0.44 14.78
N SER A 289 16.12 -0.93 15.04
CA SER A 289 15.24 -1.53 14.03
C SER A 289 14.26 -0.49 13.47
N THR A 290 13.68 -0.78 12.31
CA THR A 290 12.66 0.06 11.68
C THR A 290 11.47 -0.75 11.17
N LEU A 291 10.31 -0.11 11.05
CA LEU A 291 9.17 -0.61 10.27
C LEU A 291 8.77 0.43 9.24
N SER A 292 8.66 0.03 7.98
CA SER A 292 8.18 0.88 6.89
C SER A 292 6.67 0.70 6.72
N ILE A 293 5.95 1.81 6.77
CA ILE A 293 4.51 1.88 6.62
C ILE A 293 4.22 2.70 5.36
N LEU A 294 3.51 2.08 4.43
CA LEU A 294 3.09 2.73 3.19
C LEU A 294 1.62 2.48 2.98
N GLY A 295 0.80 3.53 3.00
CA GLY A 295 -0.65 3.30 2.90
C GLY A 295 -1.48 4.56 2.97
N ARG A 296 -2.79 4.35 2.95
CA ARG A 296 -3.80 5.39 3.15
C ARG A 296 -4.20 5.46 4.62
N ASN A 297 -4.42 6.65 5.15
CA ASN A 297 -4.92 6.90 6.50
C ASN A 297 -6.01 7.97 6.44
N SER A 298 -7.28 7.54 6.49
CA SER A 298 -8.43 8.45 6.57
C SER A 298 -8.52 9.02 7.98
N LEU A 299 -8.48 10.35 8.11
CA LEU A 299 -8.48 11.02 9.42
C LEU A 299 -9.86 11.02 10.09
N ASP A 300 -10.92 10.83 9.31
CA ASP A 300 -12.31 10.82 9.81
C ASP A 300 -12.79 9.41 10.21
N ALA A 301 -11.97 8.38 10.02
CA ALA A 301 -12.31 7.00 10.35
C ALA A 301 -11.99 6.63 11.80
N ASP A 302 -12.94 5.96 12.48
CA ASP A 302 -12.78 5.47 13.87
C ASP A 302 -11.60 4.48 14.03
N VAL A 303 -11.44 3.59 13.05
CA VAL A 303 -10.37 2.60 13.01
C VAL A 303 -9.62 2.75 11.69
N ARG A 304 -8.31 2.93 11.80
CA ARG A 304 -7.42 3.22 10.69
C ARG A 304 -6.45 2.06 10.51
N GLU A 305 -6.39 1.51 9.30
CA GLU A 305 -5.45 0.45 8.95
C GLU A 305 -4.43 0.98 7.93
N ALA A 306 -3.15 0.68 8.15
CA ALA A 306 -2.09 0.91 7.19
C ALA A 306 -1.18 -0.33 7.15
N PRO A 307 -0.74 -0.78 5.96
CA PRO A 307 0.11 -1.96 5.88
C PRO A 307 1.54 -1.62 6.27
N ILE A 308 2.13 -2.52 7.06
CA ILE A 308 3.57 -2.59 7.24
C ILE A 308 4.13 -3.32 6.01
N VAL A 309 4.93 -2.60 5.23
CA VAL A 309 5.41 -3.08 3.93
C VAL A 309 6.83 -3.63 3.99
N GLY A 310 7.60 -3.24 5.00
CA GLY A 310 8.96 -3.70 5.24
C GLY A 310 9.51 -3.19 6.58
N GLY A 311 10.83 -3.27 6.73
CA GLY A 311 11.54 -2.82 7.93
C GLY A 311 12.95 -3.37 7.97
N THR A 312 13.76 -2.84 8.88
CA THR A 312 15.12 -3.32 9.15
C THR A 312 15.22 -3.83 10.58
N GLY A 313 16.06 -4.83 10.80
CA GLY A 313 16.37 -5.34 12.13
C GLY A 313 17.79 -4.98 12.56
N ASN A 314 17.99 -4.85 13.87
CA ASN A 314 19.34 -4.86 14.45
C ASN A 314 19.90 -6.31 14.43
N GLY A 315 20.32 -6.76 13.25
CA GLY A 315 21.09 -8.01 13.05
C GLY A 315 20.31 -9.33 12.89
N THR A 316 18.98 -9.42 13.07
CA THR A 316 18.24 -10.72 13.00
C THR A 316 16.80 -10.65 12.49
N TRP A 317 16.47 -9.77 11.54
CA TRP A 317 15.21 -9.88 10.79
C TRP A 317 15.49 -10.06 9.29
N LEU A 318 15.59 -11.32 8.87
CA LEU A 318 15.45 -11.69 7.46
C LEU A 318 13.97 -11.56 7.12
N CYS A 319 13.59 -10.44 6.48
CA CYS A 319 12.38 -10.44 5.68
C CYS A 319 12.61 -11.45 4.53
N TYR A 320 11.84 -12.52 4.52
CA TYR A 320 11.96 -13.59 3.54
C TYR A 320 11.83 -13.04 2.11
N TYR A 321 12.96 -12.94 1.43
CA TYR A 321 13.07 -12.84 -0.01
C TYR A 321 13.19 -14.28 -0.53
N GLU A 322 12.08 -14.87 -0.96
CA GLU A 322 12.12 -16.08 -1.79
C GLU A 322 11.70 -15.69 -3.21
N HIS A 323 12.68 -15.24 -3.99
CA HIS A 323 12.69 -15.56 -5.41
C HIS A 323 13.88 -16.48 -5.63
N SER A 324 13.59 -17.78 -5.68
CA SER A 324 14.50 -18.77 -6.23
C SER A 324 14.77 -18.42 -7.69
N CYS A 325 15.89 -17.77 -7.98
CA CYS A 325 16.53 -17.87 -9.29
C CYS A 325 17.59 -18.96 -9.18
N SER A 326 17.31 -20.12 -9.77
CA SER A 326 18.27 -21.22 -9.87
C SER A 326 19.24 -20.99 -11.03
N ARG A 327 20.53 -20.98 -10.68
CA ARG A 327 21.78 -21.10 -11.47
C ARG A 327 21.86 -20.42 -12.83
#